data_AF-A0A0G4MJ67-F1
#
_entry.id   AF-A0A0G4MJ67-F1
#
_cell.length_a   1.000
_cell.length_b   1.000
_cell.length_c   1.000
_cell.angle_alpha   90.00
_cell.angle_beta   90.00
_cell.angle_gamma   90.00
#
_symmetry.space_group_name_H-M   'P 1'
#
loop_
_entity.id
_entity.type
_entity.pdbx_description
1 polymer ?
#
loop_
_entity_poly.entity_id
_entity_poly.type
_entity_poly.pdbx_seq_one_letter_code
_entity_poly.pdbx_strand_id
1 'polypeptide(L)' 'DSRNPPDFGRIAWPEDIIGSLEVDPEGNIIGNLQSSGTYRMLTNEGALGLSSFLRGKLLERLRAEENKDRKT' A
#
# COMPACT_ATOMS: atom_id res chain seq x y z
N ASP A 1 2.55 11.80 -10.90
CA ASP A 1 2.71 11.91 -12.37
C ASP A 1 1.55 12.74 -12.89
N SER A 2 1.80 13.92 -13.48
CA SER A 2 0.76 14.83 -13.99
C SER A 2 0.26 14.46 -15.39
N ARG A 3 0.82 13.41 -16.00
CA ARG A 3 0.51 13.00 -17.38
C ARG A 3 -0.80 12.23 -17.51
N ASN A 4 -1.35 11.69 -16.41
CA ASN A 4 -2.65 11.04 -16.38
C ASN A 4 -3.31 11.25 -15.01
N PRO A 5 -3.87 12.43 -14.74
CA PRO A 5 -4.51 12.69 -13.46
C PRO A 5 -5.73 11.75 -13.30
N PRO A 6 -5.93 11.18 -12.11
CA PRO A 6 -7.14 10.38 -11.84
C PRO A 6 -8.39 11.27 -11.98
N ASP A 7 -9.51 10.66 -12.38
CA ASP A 7 -10.79 11.37 -12.44
C ASP A 7 -11.10 12.03 -11.10
N PHE A 8 -11.78 13.17 -11.14
CA PHE A 8 -12.15 13.90 -9.92
C PHE A 8 -12.85 12.99 -8.91
N GLY A 9 -12.34 12.94 -7.68
CA GLY A 9 -12.85 12.08 -6.61
C GLY A 9 -12.31 10.64 -6.62
N ARG A 10 -11.43 10.27 -7.56
CA ARG A 10 -10.77 8.96 -7.56
C ARG A 10 -9.37 9.02 -6.98
N ILE A 11 -9.06 8.04 -6.16
CA ILE A 11 -7.69 7.74 -5.73
C ILE A 11 -7.03 6.97 -6.87
N ALA A 12 -5.80 7.34 -7.25
CA ALA A 12 -5.13 6.81 -8.42
C ALA A 12 -4.82 5.30 -8.31
N TRP A 13 -4.47 4.83 -7.11
CA TRP A 13 -4.11 3.42 -6.87
C TRP A 13 -4.69 2.91 -5.53
N PRO A 14 -5.07 1.62 -5.43
CA PRO A 14 -5.55 1.03 -4.18
C PRO A 14 -4.57 1.16 -3.00
N GLU A 15 -3.27 1.20 -3.28
CA GLU A 15 -2.22 1.32 -2.25
C GLU A 15 -2.13 2.73 -1.63
N ASP A 16 -2.80 3.72 -2.23
CA ASP A 16 -2.88 5.08 -1.70
C ASP A 16 -4.08 5.22 -0.73
N ILE A 17 -4.86 4.15 -0.52
CA ILE A 17 -5.97 4.07 0.44
C ILE A 17 -5.43 3.51 1.76
N ILE A 18 -5.53 4.28 2.84
CA ILE A 18 -5.09 3.84 4.18
C ILE A 18 -6.11 2.94 4.90
N GLY A 19 -7.38 3.03 4.51
CA GLY A 19 -8.47 2.25 5.08
C GLY A 19 -9.85 2.69 4.63
N SER A 20 -10.87 2.02 5.13
CA SER A 20 -12.28 2.25 4.80
C SER A 20 -13.11 2.40 6.08
N LEU A 21 -14.11 3.28 6.02
CA LEU A 21 -15.13 3.47 7.06
C LEU A 21 -16.49 3.22 6.43
N GLU A 22 -17.31 2.45 7.13
CA GLU A 22 -18.70 2.22 6.76
C GLU A 22 -19.59 3.30 7.39
N VAL A 23 -20.60 3.75 6.65
CA VAL A 23 -21.58 4.72 7.10
C VAL A 23 -22.99 4.23 6.83
N ASP A 24 -23.92 4.53 7.74
CA ASP A 24 -25.34 4.26 7.56
C ASP A 24 -26.00 5.28 6.60
N PRO A 25 -27.27 5.07 6.19
CA PRO A 25 -27.99 5.99 5.30
C PRO A 25 -28.14 7.42 5.83
N GLU A 26 -28.10 7.59 7.16
CA GLU A 26 -28.17 8.88 7.85
C GLU A 26 -26.79 9.56 7.96
N GLY A 27 -25.71 8.87 7.55
CA GLY A 27 -24.34 9.35 7.54
C GLY A 27 -23.58 9.10 8.85
N ASN A 28 -24.10 8.29 9.77
CA ASN A 28 -23.38 7.92 10.98
C ASN A 28 -22.39 6.79 10.70
N ILE A 29 -21.23 6.84 11.38
CA ILE A 29 -20.19 5.81 11.24
C ILE A 29 -20.67 4.51 11.89
N ILE A 30 -20.55 3.40 11.15
CA ILE A 30 -20.76 2.05 11.66
C ILE A 30 -19.39 1.42 11.92
N GLY A 31 -19.15 0.99 13.17
CA GLY A 31 -17.94 0.25 13.54
C GLY A 31 -16.68 1.10 13.63
N ASN A 32 -15.56 0.54 13.18
CA ASN A 32 -14.23 1.15 13.26
C ASN A 32 -13.54 1.16 11.89
N LEU A 33 -12.53 2.04 11.73
CA LEU A 33 -11.68 2.09 10.55
C LEU A 33 -11.11 0.71 10.22
N GLN A 34 -11.43 0.21 9.03
CA GLN A 34 -10.84 -1.01 8.47
C GLN A 34 -9.56 -0.63 7.73
N SER A 35 -8.41 -1.03 8.24
CA SER A 35 -7.13 -0.76 7.58
C SER A 35 -7.07 -1.42 6.21
N SER A 36 -6.57 -0.70 5.21
CA SER A 36 -6.26 -1.29 3.91
C SER A 36 -5.09 -2.26 4.07
N GLY A 37 -5.23 -3.50 3.61
CA GLY A 37 -4.15 -4.50 3.68
C GLY A 37 -3.00 -4.23 2.71
N THR A 38 -3.13 -3.20 1.87
CA THR A 38 -2.17 -2.87 0.82
C THR A 38 -1.42 -1.61 1.21
N TYR A 39 -0.24 -1.77 1.81
CA TYR A 39 0.57 -0.65 2.28
C TYR A 39 1.65 -0.29 1.26
N ARG A 40 1.67 0.97 0.83
CA ARG A 40 2.88 1.58 0.26
C ARG A 40 3.54 2.42 1.36
N MET A 41 4.82 2.19 1.63
CA MET A 41 5.55 3.07 2.54
C MET A 41 5.59 4.46 1.91
N LEU A 42 4.95 5.44 2.55
CA LEU A 42 4.91 6.84 2.10
C LEU A 42 5.73 7.67 3.09
N THR A 43 6.56 8.56 2.57
CA THR A 43 7.23 9.63 3.30
C THR A 43 6.55 10.96 2.98
N ASN A 44 6.92 12.03 3.67
CA ASN A 44 6.52 13.40 3.32
C ASN A 44 6.96 13.82 1.89
N GLU A 45 7.90 13.08 1.29
CA GLU A 45 8.41 13.29 -0.08
C GLU A 45 7.81 12.30 -1.10
N GLY A 46 6.78 11.53 -0.73
CA GLY A 46 6.10 10.57 -1.59
C GLY A 46 6.43 9.11 -1.29
N ALA A 47 6.27 8.21 -2.26
CA ALA A 47 6.51 6.79 -2.04
C ALA A 47 7.98 6.50 -1.71
N LEU A 48 8.22 5.75 -0.62
CA LEU A 48 9.55 5.33 -0.20
C LEU A 48 10.15 4.39 -1.25
N GLY A 49 11.02 4.95 -2.08
CA GLY A 49 11.88 4.20 -2.97
C GLY A 49 13.08 3.63 -2.20
N LEU A 50 13.35 2.34 -2.35
CA LEU A 50 14.60 1.76 -1.85
C LEU A 50 15.76 2.14 -2.78
N SER A 51 16.90 2.52 -2.21
CA SER A 51 18.14 2.66 -2.99
C SER A 51 18.49 1.35 -3.68
N SER A 52 19.26 1.40 -4.79
CA SER A 52 19.66 0.20 -5.54
C SER A 52 20.30 -0.87 -4.65
N PHE A 53 21.09 -0.44 -3.65
CA PHE A 53 21.70 -1.33 -2.66
C PHE A 53 20.65 -2.01 -1.76
N LEU A 54 19.76 -1.24 -1.14
CA LEU A 54 18.74 -1.76 -0.22
C LEU A 54 17.74 -2.66 -0.97
N ARG A 55 17.36 -2.29 -2.19
CA ARG A 55 16.54 -3.13 -3.07
C ARG A 55 17.21 -4.47 -3.36
N GLY A 56 18.51 -4.47 -3.64
CA GLY A 56 19.30 -5.70 -3.84
C GLY A 56 19.25 -6.61 -2.62
N LYS A 57 19.43 -6.06 -1.41
CA LYS A 57 19.35 -6.82 -0.16
C LYS A 57 17.95 -7.35 0.14
N LEU A 58 16.90 -6.59 -0.16
CA LEU A 58 15.52 -7.06 -0.04
C LEU A 58 15.27 -8.27 -0.94
N LEU A 59 15.69 -8.21 -2.21
CA LEU A 59 15.54 -9.33 -3.16
C LEU A 59 16.31 -10.58 -2.71
N GLU A 60 17.54 -10.41 -2.21
CA GLU A 60 18.34 -11.49 -1.65
C GLU A 60 17.60 -12.20 -0.49
N ARG A 61 17.04 -11.42 0.44
CA ARG A 61 16.29 -11.93 1.59
C ARG A 61 15.00 -12.63 1.20
N LEU A 62 14.23 -12.08 0.24
CA LEU A 62 12.97 -12.66 -0.23
C LEU A 62 13.20 -14.01 -0.90
N ARG A 63 14.20 -14.12 -1.78
CA ARG A 63 14.57 -15.40 -2.41
C ARG A 63 14.99 -16.44 -1.38
N ALA A 64 15.65 -16.02 -0.30
CA ALA A 64 16.02 -16.91 0.79
C ALA A 64 14.79 -17.46 1.54
N GLU A 65 13.73 -16.66 1.74
CA GLU A 65 12.47 -17.16 2.33
C GLU A 65 11.72 -18.08 1.39
N GLU A 66 11.58 -17.73 0.10
CA GLU A 66 10.91 -18.59 -0.88
C GLU A 66 11.56 -19.99 -0.93
N ASN A 67 12.89 -20.04 -0.79
CA ASN A 67 13.62 -21.31 -0.73
C ASN A 67 13.40 -22.10 0.56
N LYS A 68 13.05 -21.45 1.68
CA LYS A 68 12.68 -22.14 2.93
C LYS A 68 11.27 -22.71 2.81
N ASP A 69 10.34 -21.93 2.30
CA ASP A 69 8.94 -22.35 2.12
C ASP A 69 8.84 -23.54 1.17
N ARG A 70 9.64 -23.57 0.09
CA ARG A 70 9.70 -24.72 -0.84
C ARG A 70 10.32 -25.99 -0.28
N LYS A 71 11.08 -25.90 0.82
CA LYS A 71 11.74 -27.05 1.46
C LYS A 71 10.88 -27.67 2.57
N THR A 72 9.76 -27.05 2.89
CA THR A 72 8.78 -27.51 3.88
C THR A 72 7.63 -28.19 3.17
#